data_AF-A0A2W0BW90-F1
#
_entry.id   AF-A0A2W0BW90-F1
#
_cell.length_a   1.000
_cell.length_b   1.000
_cell.length_c   1.000
_cell.angle_alpha   90.00
_cell.angle_beta   90.00
_cell.angle_gamma   90.00
#
_symmetry.space_group_name_H-M   'P 1'
#
loop_
_entity.id
_entity.type
_entity.pdbx_description
1 polymer ?
#
loop_
_entity_poly.entity_id
_entity_poly.type
_entity_poly.pdbx_seq_one_letter_code
_entity_poly.pdbx_strand_id
1 'polypeptide(L)'
;MSANPINNAQAFSDAASEHWELLGRDLRGDVESFNRDHGGSASFDEAGPTEYRVQNPASGLEARITADTEDHIVRYEFVRMNDNSAGAPEGGILSIRLGREGVEFYSADQPLTTAEARSLLLDPLLDVPNR
;
A
#
# COMPACT_ATOMS: atom_id res chain seq x y z
N MET A 1 -3.70 -4.04 -36.96
CA MET A 1 -2.34 -4.07 -36.40
C MET A 1 -2.45 -4.72 -35.03
N SER A 2 -2.12 -6.01 -34.92
CA SER A 2 -2.18 -6.71 -33.65
C SER A 2 -0.96 -6.29 -32.82
N ALA A 3 -1.19 -5.58 -31.71
CA ALA A 3 -0.13 -5.31 -30.75
C ALA A 3 0.46 -6.65 -30.28
N ASN A 4 1.79 -6.75 -30.27
CA ASN A 4 2.49 -7.98 -29.94
C ASN A 4 2.31 -8.25 -28.43
N PRO A 5 1.69 -9.36 -28.00
CA PRO A 5 1.30 -9.57 -26.60
C PRO A 5 2.48 -9.57 -25.62
N ILE A 6 3.68 -9.94 -26.09
CA ILE A 6 4.92 -9.91 -25.29
C ILE A 6 5.34 -8.48 -24.92
N ASN A 7 5.15 -7.51 -25.81
CA ASN A 7 5.48 -6.11 -25.52
C ASN A 7 4.53 -5.50 -24.49
N ASN A 8 3.27 -5.95 -24.46
CA ASN A 8 2.29 -5.47 -23.50
C ASN A 8 2.53 -6.03 -22.10
N ALA A 9 2.98 -7.29 -21.98
CA ALA A 9 3.31 -7.90 -20.69
C ALA A 9 4.55 -7.24 -20.05
N GLN A 10 5.61 -7.00 -20.83
CA GLN A 10 6.80 -6.30 -20.31
C GLN A 10 6.48 -4.86 -19.93
N ALA A 11 5.77 -4.13 -20.80
CA ALA A 11 5.37 -2.75 -20.51
C ALA A 11 4.48 -2.66 -19.25
N PHE A 12 3.60 -3.64 -19.03
CA PHE A 12 2.84 -3.73 -17.79
C PHE A 12 3.74 -3.96 -16.59
N SER A 13 4.64 -4.95 -16.65
CA SER A 13 5.55 -5.28 -15.55
C SER A 13 6.39 -4.08 -15.13
N ASP A 14 6.95 -3.36 -16.10
CA ASP A 14 7.78 -2.18 -15.85
C ASP A 14 6.95 -1.08 -15.19
N ALA A 15 5.76 -0.79 -15.73
CA ALA A 15 4.86 0.23 -15.20
C ALA A 15 4.32 -0.14 -13.80
N ALA A 16 4.04 -1.42 -13.55
CA ALA A 16 3.57 -1.91 -12.25
C ALA A 16 4.68 -1.80 -11.20
N SER A 17 5.93 -2.07 -11.58
CA SER A 17 7.10 -1.91 -10.71
C SER A 17 7.33 -0.44 -10.37
N GLU A 18 7.25 0.45 -11.36
CA GLU A 18 7.36 1.90 -11.13
C GLU A 18 6.23 2.39 -10.20
N HIS A 19 4.99 1.94 -10.44
CA HIS A 19 3.85 2.33 -9.62
C HIS A 19 3.96 1.80 -8.17
N TRP A 20 4.52 0.60 -8.00
CA TRP A 20 4.84 0.03 -6.68
C TRP A 20 5.87 0.88 -5.92
N GLU A 21 6.97 1.26 -6.58
CA GLU A 21 7.98 2.13 -5.98
C GLU A 21 7.41 3.51 -5.58
N LEU A 22 6.55 4.09 -6.42
CA LEU A 22 5.88 5.35 -6.13
C LEU A 22 4.98 5.22 -4.89
N LEU A 23 4.19 4.15 -4.80
CA LEU A 23 3.41 3.86 -3.59
C LEU A 23 4.32 3.80 -2.35
N GLY A 24 5.43 3.08 -2.41
CA GLY A 24 6.38 2.98 -1.29
C GLY A 24 6.95 4.34 -0.85
N ARG A 25 7.31 5.20 -1.81
CA ARG A 25 7.79 6.56 -1.53
C ARG A 25 6.71 7.42 -0.86
N ASP A 26 5.49 7.35 -1.36
CA ASP A 26 4.38 8.12 -0.83
C ASP A 26 3.98 7.64 0.58
N LEU A 27 3.93 6.33 0.82
CA LEU A 27 3.68 5.76 2.14
C LEU A 27 4.74 6.20 3.16
N ARG A 28 6.02 6.18 2.76
CA ARG A 28 7.11 6.68 3.61
C ARG A 28 6.92 8.16 3.94
N GLY A 29 6.58 8.99 2.96
CA GLY A 29 6.33 10.42 3.15
C GLY A 29 5.14 10.71 4.08
N ASP A 30 4.08 9.91 3.99
CA ASP A 30 2.91 10.01 4.88
C ASP A 30 3.28 9.65 6.32
N VAL A 31 4.06 8.58 6.54
CA VAL A 31 4.57 8.19 7.87
C VAL A 31 5.48 9.26 8.47
N GLU A 32 6.39 9.82 7.68
CA GLU A 32 7.27 10.92 8.11
C GLU A 32 6.47 12.17 8.50
N SER A 33 5.46 12.52 7.71
CA SER A 33 4.60 13.67 7.98
C SER A 33 3.77 13.46 9.24
N PHE A 34 3.19 12.27 9.42
CA PHE A 34 2.49 11.90 10.65
C PHE A 34 3.38 12.06 11.89
N ASN A 35 4.60 11.51 11.85
CA ASN A 35 5.53 11.59 12.97
C ASN A 35 5.93 13.04 13.30
N ARG A 36 6.18 13.86 12.27
CA ARG A 36 6.52 15.28 12.44
C ARG A 36 5.35 16.08 13.03
N ASP A 37 4.14 15.87 12.52
CA ASP A 37 3.01 16.75 12.79
C ASP A 37 2.24 16.34 14.07
N HIS A 38 2.32 15.06 14.46
CA HIS A 38 1.61 14.51 15.63
C HIS A 38 2.54 13.99 16.75
N GLY A 39 3.87 14.10 16.59
CA GLY A 39 4.83 13.53 17.55
C GLY A 39 4.78 12.00 17.61
N GLY A 40 4.37 11.37 16.50
CA GLY A 40 4.22 9.93 16.37
C GLY A 40 5.54 9.15 16.42
N SER A 41 5.42 7.83 16.53
CA SER A 41 6.54 6.88 16.49
C SER A 41 6.31 5.76 15.47
N ALA A 42 5.56 6.06 14.42
CA ALA A 42 5.33 5.11 13.33
C ALA A 42 6.61 4.89 12.53
N SER A 43 6.79 3.70 11.96
CA SER A 43 7.94 3.36 11.12
C SER A 43 7.49 2.77 9.80
N PHE A 44 8.25 3.09 8.75
CA PHE A 44 8.14 2.48 7.43
C PHE A 44 9.41 1.65 7.19
N ASP A 45 9.25 0.41 6.74
CA ASP A 45 10.32 -0.50 6.38
C ASP A 45 10.08 -1.13 5.01
N GLU A 46 11.15 -1.24 4.22
CA GLU A 46 11.17 -1.95 2.95
C GLU A 46 11.75 -3.34 3.19
N ALA A 47 10.90 -4.26 3.64
CA ALA A 47 11.29 -5.60 4.06
C ALA A 47 11.79 -6.47 2.91
N GLY A 48 11.47 -6.09 1.67
CA GLY A 48 11.95 -6.72 0.45
C GLY A 48 11.53 -5.95 -0.81
N PRO A 49 11.95 -6.40 -2.00
CA PRO A 49 11.67 -5.70 -3.25
C PRO A 49 10.18 -5.57 -3.56
N THR A 50 9.35 -6.46 -3.01
CA THR A 50 7.90 -6.49 -3.19
C THR A 50 7.15 -6.41 -1.86
N GLU A 51 7.81 -5.99 -0.78
CA GLU A 51 7.21 -5.97 0.56
C GLU A 51 7.51 -4.66 1.28
N TYR A 52 6.44 -3.98 1.69
CA TYR A 52 6.50 -2.84 2.60
C TYR A 52 5.83 -3.19 3.92
N ARG A 53 6.38 -2.61 5.00
CA ARG A 53 5.81 -2.71 6.33
C ARG A 53 5.66 -1.32 6.92
N VAL A 54 4.49 -1.07 7.51
CA VAL A 54 4.24 0.13 8.28
C VAL A 54 3.83 -0.29 9.67
N GLN A 55 4.46 0.24 10.69
CA GLN A 55 4.18 -0.09 12.08
C GLN A 55 3.82 1.17 12.81
N ASN A 56 2.83 1.11 13.70
CA ASN A 56 2.57 2.18 14.64
C ASN A 56 2.32 1.61 16.05
N PRO A 57 3.29 1.73 16.98
CA PRO A 57 3.12 1.27 18.35
C PRO A 57 1.92 1.88 19.09
N ALA A 58 1.53 3.11 18.72
CA ALA A 58 0.41 3.82 19.33
C ALA A 58 -0.95 3.21 18.95
N SER A 59 -1.14 2.80 17.69
CA SER A 59 -2.32 2.03 17.27
C SER A 59 -2.22 0.55 17.67
N GLY A 60 -1.01 0.06 17.91
CA GLY A 60 -0.74 -1.35 18.19
C GLY A 60 -0.84 -2.23 16.95
N LEU A 61 -0.71 -1.66 15.76
CA LEU A 61 -0.88 -2.34 14.47
C LEU A 61 0.36 -2.23 13.57
N GLU A 62 0.54 -3.27 12.77
CA GLU A 62 1.45 -3.35 11.63
C GLU A 62 0.63 -3.61 10.37
N ALA A 63 0.83 -2.82 9.31
CA ALA A 63 0.40 -3.14 7.96
C ALA A 63 1.56 -3.85 7.24
N ARG A 64 1.26 -5.01 6.66
CA ARG A 64 2.15 -5.69 5.71
C ARG A 64 1.52 -5.58 4.34
N ILE A 65 2.28 -5.09 3.38
CA ILE A 65 1.81 -4.78 2.04
C ILE A 65 2.75 -5.50 1.08
N THR A 66 2.20 -6.40 0.26
CA THR A 66 2.99 -7.27 -0.61
C THR A 66 2.47 -7.18 -2.04
N ALA A 67 3.35 -6.78 -2.95
CA ALA A 67 3.07 -6.79 -4.38
C ALA A 67 3.34 -8.16 -4.99
N ASP A 68 2.43 -8.57 -5.87
CA ASP A 68 2.55 -9.72 -6.74
C ASP A 68 2.17 -9.25 -8.14
N THR A 69 3.18 -8.74 -8.85
CA THR A 69 2.99 -8.12 -10.17
C THR A 69 2.65 -9.17 -11.23
N GLU A 70 3.06 -10.43 -11.04
CA GLU A 70 2.69 -11.55 -11.92
C GLU A 70 1.21 -11.90 -11.81
N ASP A 71 0.67 -11.89 -10.59
CA ASP A 71 -0.77 -12.05 -10.33
C ASP A 71 -1.57 -10.75 -10.45
N HIS A 72 -0.92 -9.63 -10.79
CA HIS A 72 -1.52 -8.30 -10.93
C HIS A 72 -2.24 -7.83 -9.65
N ILE A 73 -1.64 -8.04 -8.48
CA ILE A 73 -2.28 -7.70 -7.20
C ILE A 73 -1.29 -7.13 -6.18
N VAL A 74 -1.83 -6.36 -5.25
CA VAL A 74 -1.18 -6.01 -3.97
C VAL A 74 -2.05 -6.58 -2.86
N ARG A 75 -1.48 -7.48 -2.06
CA ARG A 75 -2.12 -8.01 -0.86
C ARG A 75 -1.72 -7.14 0.34
N TYR A 76 -2.65 -6.85 1.23
CA TYR A 76 -2.32 -6.18 2.48
C TYR A 76 -3.02 -6.85 3.67
N GLU A 77 -2.34 -6.88 4.81
CA GLU A 77 -2.89 -7.38 6.06
C GLU A 77 -2.53 -6.46 7.22
N PHE A 78 -3.41 -6.39 8.21
CA PHE A 78 -3.16 -5.71 9.46
C PHE A 78 -2.89 -6.74 10.56
N VAL A 79 -1.79 -6.56 11.28
CA VAL A 79 -1.33 -7.48 12.31
C VAL A 79 -1.27 -6.73 13.63
N ARG A 80 -1.81 -7.35 14.69
CA ARG A 80 -1.68 -6.82 16.04
C ARG A 80 -0.23 -6.98 16.52
N MET A 81 0.36 -5.88 16.97
CA MET A 81 1.70 -5.86 17.56
C MET A 81 1.67 -5.89 19.08
N ASN A 82 0.64 -5.30 19.70
CA ASN A 82 0.51 -5.18 21.15
C ASN A 82 -0.97 -5.02 21.57
N ASP A 83 -1.22 -4.89 22.88
CA ASP A 83 -2.57 -4.78 23.45
C ASP A 83 -3.21 -3.38 23.31
N ASN A 84 -2.55 -2.41 22.68
CA ASN A 84 -3.13 -1.08 22.44
C ASN A 84 -4.21 -1.10 21.35
N SER A 85 -4.17 -2.11 20.47
CA SER A 85 -5.15 -2.29 19.40
C SER A 85 -6.45 -2.91 19.93
N ALA A 86 -7.59 -2.30 19.59
CA ALA A 86 -8.92 -2.86 19.85
C ALA A 86 -9.24 -4.12 18.99
N GLY A 87 -8.38 -4.44 18.02
CA GLY A 87 -8.63 -5.44 16.97
C GLY A 87 -7.79 -5.11 15.73
N ALA A 88 -7.35 -6.14 15.00
CA ALA A 88 -6.79 -5.94 13.68
C ALA A 88 -7.95 -5.85 12.67
N PRO A 89 -8.05 -4.78 11.87
CA PRO A 89 -8.98 -4.73 10.75
C PRO A 89 -8.73 -5.87 9.76
N GLU A 90 -9.73 -6.18 8.95
CA GLU A 90 -9.57 -7.13 7.87
C GLU A 90 -8.59 -6.59 6.81
N GLY A 91 -7.67 -7.44 6.37
CA GLY A 91 -6.82 -7.16 5.21
C GLY A 91 -7.61 -7.24 3.89
N GLY A 92 -6.90 -7.13 2.78
CA GLY A 92 -7.54 -7.20 1.48
C GLY A 92 -6.55 -7.31 0.32
N ILE A 93 -7.09 -7.14 -0.88
CA ILE A 93 -6.34 -7.21 -2.12
C ILE A 93 -6.73 -6.01 -2.99
N LEU A 94 -5.74 -5.32 -3.50
CA LEU A 94 -5.88 -4.37 -4.60
C LEU A 94 -5.51 -5.07 -5.90
N SER A 95 -6.33 -4.94 -6.94
CA SER A 95 -5.94 -5.37 -8.28
C SER A 95 -5.15 -4.27 -8.99
N ILE A 96 -4.19 -4.66 -9.81
CA ILE A 96 -3.33 -3.79 -10.62
C ILE A 96 -3.78 -3.92 -12.07
N ARG A 97 -4.13 -2.81 -12.72
CA ARG A 97 -4.60 -2.85 -14.12
C ARG A 97 -3.95 -1.74 -14.94
N LEU A 98 -3.82 -1.97 -16.25
CA LEU A 98 -3.50 -0.90 -17.19
C LEU A 98 -4.74 -0.04 -17.40
N GLY A 99 -4.63 1.21 -16.94
CA GLY A 99 -5.55 2.30 -17.18
C GLY A 99 -5.21 3.11 -18.42
N ARG A 100 -5.88 4.27 -18.54
CA ARG A 100 -5.62 5.22 -19.63
C ARG A 100 -4.32 6.01 -19.46
N GLU A 101 -3.93 6.26 -18.21
CA GLU A 101 -2.78 7.11 -17.86
C GLU A 101 -1.58 6.31 -17.32
N GLY A 102 -1.68 4.98 -17.26
CA GLY A 102 -0.64 4.11 -16.72
C GLY A 102 -1.23 2.94 -15.96
N VAL A 103 -0.57 2.54 -14.89
CA VAL A 103 -1.07 1.50 -13.97
C VAL A 103 -1.97 2.14 -12.90
N GLU A 104 -3.08 1.49 -12.60
CA GLU A 104 -4.08 1.92 -11.62
C GLU A 104 -4.37 0.79 -10.62
N PHE A 105 -4.61 1.16 -9.37
CA PHE A 105 -5.13 0.23 -8.35
C PHE A 105 -6.65 0.16 -8.38
N TYR A 106 -7.18 -1.01 -8.06
CA TYR A 106 -8.61 -1.25 -7.95
C TYR A 106 -8.94 -1.96 -6.65
N SER A 107 -10.02 -1.54 -6.00
CA SER A 107 -10.65 -2.26 -4.89
C SER A 107 -12.10 -2.56 -5.25
N ALA A 108 -12.53 -3.81 -5.08
CA ALA A 108 -13.88 -4.26 -5.44
C ALA A 108 -14.35 -3.80 -6.84
N ASP A 109 -13.46 -3.93 -7.84
CA ASP A 109 -13.65 -3.51 -9.23
C ASP A 109 -13.83 -1.99 -9.47
N GLN A 110 -13.60 -1.16 -8.47
CA GLN A 110 -13.56 0.30 -8.61
C GLN A 110 -12.11 0.82 -8.62
N PRO A 111 -11.76 1.72 -9.56
CA PRO A 111 -10.43 2.32 -9.56
C PRO A 111 -10.25 3.19 -8.32
N LEU A 112 -9.05 3.15 -7.74
CA LEU A 112 -8.64 3.99 -6.63
C LEU A 112 -7.68 5.05 -7.14
N THR A 113 -7.86 6.27 -6.67
CA THR A 113 -6.80 7.28 -6.72
C THR A 113 -5.65 6.89 -5.80
N THR A 114 -4.46 7.45 -6.03
CA THR A 114 -3.30 7.25 -5.15
C THR A 114 -3.62 7.64 -3.71
N ALA A 115 -4.38 8.71 -3.49
CA ALA A 115 -4.76 9.13 -2.15
C ALA A 115 -5.66 8.09 -1.45
N GLU A 116 -6.66 7.55 -2.15
CA GLU A 116 -7.55 6.52 -1.60
C GLU A 116 -6.82 5.21 -1.30
N ALA A 117 -5.90 4.79 -2.18
CA ALA A 117 -5.07 3.62 -1.94
C ALA A 117 -4.21 3.78 -0.68
N ARG A 118 -3.60 4.96 -0.49
CA ARG A 118 -2.79 5.25 0.72
C ARG A 118 -3.65 5.31 1.97
N SER A 119 -4.80 5.98 1.95
CA SER A 119 -5.73 6.02 3.08
C SER A 119 -6.19 4.63 3.48
N LEU A 120 -6.56 3.78 2.52
CA LEU A 120 -6.96 2.41 2.78
C LEU A 120 -5.84 1.59 3.48
N LEU A 121 -4.58 1.84 3.15
CA LEU A 121 -3.42 1.16 3.72
C LEU A 121 -2.95 1.75 5.06
N LEU A 122 -3.13 3.06 5.29
CA LEU A 122 -2.52 3.78 6.41
C LEU A 122 -3.51 4.27 7.47
N ASP A 123 -4.74 4.60 7.12
CA ASP A 123 -5.73 5.15 8.08
C ASP A 123 -5.90 4.25 9.30
N PRO A 124 -5.97 2.90 9.18
CA PRO A 124 -6.09 2.06 10.36
C PRO A 124 -4.90 2.14 11.32
N LEU A 125 -3.74 2.62 10.85
CA LEU A 125 -2.54 2.78 11.65
C LEU A 125 -2.36 4.21 12.15
N LEU A 126 -2.67 5.21 11.33
CA LEU A 126 -2.30 6.60 11.58
C LEU A 126 -3.46 7.46 12.09
N ASP A 127 -4.71 7.13 11.75
CA ASP A 127 -5.90 7.83 12.26
C ASP A 127 -6.36 7.22 13.59
N VAL A 128 -5.45 7.23 14.57
CA VAL A 128 -5.75 6.77 15.93
C VAL A 128 -6.43 7.92 16.66
N PRO A 129 -7.69 7.79 17.14
CA PRO A 129 -8.29 8.83 17.94
C PRO A 129 -7.46 9.06 19.20
N ASN A 130 -6.98 10.29 19.40
CA ASN A 130 -6.30 10.71 20.63
C ASN A 130 -7.10 10.22 21.84
N ARG A 131 -6.57 9.23 22.57
CA ARG A 131 -7.11 8.78 23.85
C ARG A 131 -6.58 9.63 24.99
#